data_AF-A0A528A3C2-F1
#
_entry.id   AF-A0A528A3C2-F1
#
_cell.length_a   1.000
_cell.length_b   1.000
_cell.length_c   1.000
_cell.angle_alpha   90.00
_cell.angle_beta   90.00
_cell.angle_gamma   90.00
#
_symmetry.space_group_name_H-M   'P 1'
#
loop_
_entity.id
_entity.type
_entity.pdbx_description
1 polymer ?
#
loop_
_entity_poly.entity_id
_entity_poly.type
_entity_poly.pdbx_seq_one_letter_code
_entity_poly.pdbx_strand_id
1 'polypeptide(L)'
;MDEQVEFVVRAAAIGAGATAMMDLWGLFLKRAFAIPSLDYAWVGRWIGHFPRGRFVHANIARAPRIRGETAIGWVSHYAIGIGFAALLMGVWGLDWARHPTLLPALL
;
A
#
# COMPACT_ATOMS: atom_id res chain seq x y z
N MET A 1 -1.78 -26.99 -2.95
CA MET A 1 -1.41 -25.89 -2.03
C MET A 1 -2.53 -25.78 -1.03
N ASP A 2 -2.21 -25.62 0.25
CA ASP A 2 -3.22 -25.37 1.28
C ASP A 2 -3.98 -24.06 0.97
N GLU A 3 -5.29 -24.01 1.25
CA GLU A 3 -6.16 -22.88 0.89
C GLU A 3 -5.72 -21.59 1.59
N GLN A 4 -5.25 -21.67 2.84
CA GLN A 4 -4.74 -20.51 3.57
C GLN A 4 -3.43 -20.01 2.96
N VAL A 5 -2.55 -20.95 2.59
CA VAL A 5 -1.30 -20.61 1.92
C VAL A 5 -1.58 -19.96 0.57
N GLU A 6 -2.54 -20.47 -0.21
CA GLU A 6 -2.96 -19.87 -1.47
C GLU A 6 -3.48 -18.44 -1.28
N PHE A 7 -4.35 -18.25 -0.27
CA PHE A 7 -4.88 -16.94 0.07
C PHE A 7 -3.76 -15.94 0.38
N VAL A 8 -2.83 -16.30 1.26
CA VAL A 8 -1.73 -15.40 1.65
C VAL A 8 -0.85 -15.06 0.45
N VAL A 9 -0.48 -16.06 -0.37
CA VAL A 9 0.38 -15.86 -1.54
C VAL A 9 -0.31 -14.97 -2.58
N ARG A 10 -1.61 -15.19 -2.85
CA ARG A 10 -2.37 -14.37 -3.80
C ARG A 10 -2.58 -12.95 -3.29
N ALA A 11 -2.91 -12.76 -2.01
CA ALA A 11 -3.02 -11.43 -1.41
C ALA A 11 -1.71 -10.65 -1.55
N ALA A 12 -0.59 -11.31 -1.21
CA ALA A 12 0.73 -10.71 -1.33
C ALA A 12 1.07 -10.35 -2.78
N ALA A 13 0.87 -11.26 -3.72
CA ALA A 13 1.19 -11.06 -5.13
C ALA A 13 0.32 -9.96 -5.78
N ILE A 14 -0.99 -10.01 -5.57
CA ILE A 14 -1.94 -9.03 -6.14
C ILE A 14 -1.68 -7.66 -5.51
N GLY A 15 -1.64 -7.59 -4.18
CA GLY A 15 -1.46 -6.33 -3.46
C GLY A 15 -0.12 -5.67 -3.75
N ALA A 16 0.99 -6.42 -3.67
CA ALA A 16 2.31 -5.88 -3.99
C ALA A 16 2.44 -5.51 -5.47
N GLY A 17 1.89 -6.32 -6.38
CA GLY A 17 1.90 -6.03 -7.81
C GLY A 17 1.14 -4.76 -8.17
N ALA A 18 -0.07 -4.57 -7.61
CA ALA A 18 -0.85 -3.36 -7.78
C ALA A 18 -0.12 -2.12 -7.22
N THR A 19 0.48 -2.27 -6.03
CA THR A 19 1.27 -1.22 -5.38
C THR A 19 2.47 -0.82 -6.23
N ALA A 20 3.24 -1.79 -6.72
CA ALA A 20 4.39 -1.56 -7.58
C ALA A 20 3.99 -0.92 -8.91
N MET A 21 2.86 -1.31 -9.50
CA MET A 21 2.34 -0.68 -10.72
C MET A 21 2.06 0.81 -10.50
N MET A 22 1.46 1.18 -9.37
CA MET A 22 1.23 2.58 -9.00
C MET A 22 2.56 3.34 -8.82
N ASP A 23 3.56 2.71 -8.20
CA ASP A 23 4.88 3.32 -8.01
C ASP A 23 5.58 3.56 -9.36
N LEU A 24 5.52 2.59 -10.27
CA LEU A 24 6.05 2.71 -11.64
C LEU A 24 5.32 3.82 -12.42
N TRP A 25 4.01 3.91 -12.27
CA TRP A 25 3.23 4.99 -12.87
C TRP A 25 3.64 6.36 -12.32
N GLY A 26 3.81 6.49 -11.01
CA GLY A 26 4.31 7.72 -10.38
C GLY A 26 5.72 8.08 -10.86
N LEU A 27 6.60 7.09 -11.02
CA LEU A 27 7.94 7.29 -11.58
C LEU A 27 7.89 7.76 -13.03
N PHE A 28 7.02 7.16 -13.84
CA PHE A 28 6.79 7.57 -15.22
C PHE A 28 6.32 9.02 -15.29
N LEU A 29 5.31 9.40 -14.49
CA LEU A 29 4.79 10.78 -14.43
C LEU A 29 5.88 11.77 -14.01
N LYS A 30 6.69 11.41 -13.02
CA LYS A 30 7.84 12.22 -12.59
C LYS A 30 8.86 12.40 -13.71
N ARG A 31 9.15 11.36 -14.49
CA ARG A 31 10.22 11.40 -15.49
C ARG A 31 9.79 12.01 -16.82
N ALA A 32 8.56 11.76 -17.25
CA ALA A 32 8.00 12.21 -18.53
C ALA A 32 7.36 13.60 -18.43
N PHE A 33 6.75 13.93 -17.28
CA PHE A 33 5.96 15.17 -17.11
C PHE A 33 6.45 16.06 -15.97
N ALA A 34 7.54 15.71 -15.28
CA ALA A 34 8.06 16.43 -14.11
C ALA A 34 7.05 16.58 -12.96
N ILE A 35 6.03 15.72 -12.90
CA ILE A 35 5.03 15.73 -11.83
C ILE A 35 5.61 15.01 -10.60
N PRO A 36 5.76 15.68 -9.44
CA PRO A 36 6.34 15.06 -8.27
C PRO A 36 5.46 13.91 -7.75
N SER A 37 6.10 12.79 -7.39
CA SER A 37 5.45 11.67 -6.73
C SER A 37 5.27 11.93 -5.23
N LEU A 38 4.41 11.14 -4.57
CA LEU A 38 4.26 11.16 -3.12
C LEU A 38 5.57 10.75 -2.42
N ASP A 39 5.92 11.44 -1.34
CA ASP A 39 7.03 11.04 -0.46
C ASP A 39 6.50 10.12 0.65
N TYR A 40 6.75 8.81 0.51
CA TYR A 40 6.33 7.82 1.51
C TYR A 40 6.97 8.04 2.90
N ALA A 41 8.06 8.80 3.00
CA ALA A 41 8.58 9.21 4.31
C ALA A 41 7.54 9.98 5.14
N TRP A 42 6.59 10.66 4.51
CA TRP A 42 5.51 11.35 5.22
C TRP A 42 4.54 10.37 5.88
N VAL A 43 4.21 9.27 5.19
CA VAL A 43 3.39 8.19 5.75
C VAL A 43 4.12 7.54 6.92
N GLY A 44 5.40 7.23 6.75
CA GLY A 44 6.17 6.64 7.85
C GLY A 44 6.37 7.59 9.03
N ARG A 45 6.54 8.89 8.78
CA ARG A 45 6.58 9.91 9.83
C ARG A 45 5.26 9.98 10.58
N TRP A 46 4.14 9.93 9.87
CA TRP A 46 2.80 9.91 10.47
C TRP A 46 2.63 8.70 11.40
N ILE A 47 2.92 7.50 10.90
CA ILE A 47 2.79 6.25 11.65
C ILE A 47 3.73 6.22 12.86
N GLY A 48 5.00 6.62 12.69
CA GLY A 48 5.93 6.59 13.82
C GLY A 48 5.74 7.71 14.84
N HIS A 49 4.74 8.57 14.68
CA HIS A 49 4.23 9.46 15.73
C HIS A 49 3.05 8.86 16.52
N PHE A 50 2.48 7.72 16.09
CA PHE A 50 1.40 7.03 16.83
C PHE A 50 1.77 6.63 18.25
N PRO A 51 2.98 6.07 18.53
CA PRO A 51 3.37 5.73 19.91
C PRO A 51 3.42 6.95 20.84
N ARG A 52 3.48 8.17 20.29
CA ARG A 52 3.45 9.44 21.04
C ARG A 52 2.05 10.05 21.12
N GLY A 53 1.01 9.30 20.73
CA GLY A 53 -0.38 9.74 20.72
C GLY A 53 -0.71 10.80 19.66
N ARG A 54 0.20 11.07 18.71
CA ARG A 54 0.02 12.14 17.72
C ARG A 54 -0.43 11.57 16.37
N PHE A 55 -1.74 11.49 16.21
CA PHE A 55 -2.39 10.98 14.99
C PHE A 55 -2.68 12.07 13.95
N VAL A 56 -2.85 13.32 14.38
CA VAL A 56 -3.20 14.43 13.49
C VAL A 56 -2.05 15.44 13.41
N HIS A 57 -1.73 15.89 12.20
CA HIS A 57 -0.69 16.87 11.92
C HIS A 57 -1.25 17.96 11.00
N ALA A 58 -1.08 19.23 11.35
CA ALA A 58 -1.47 20.35 10.49
C ALA A 58 -0.71 20.33 9.15
N ASN A 59 0.56 19.92 9.18
CA ASN A 59 1.36 19.64 8.00
C ASN A 59 2.40 18.57 8.34
N ILE A 60 2.23 17.37 7.81
CA ILE A 60 3.13 16.24 8.10
C ILE A 60 4.55 16.48 7.57
N ALA A 61 4.70 17.22 6.47
CA ALA A 61 6.01 17.54 5.90
C ALA A 61 6.87 18.39 6.85
N ARG A 62 6.24 19.18 7.74
CA ARG A 62 6.91 19.99 8.78
C ARG A 62 7.06 19.27 10.13
N ALA A 63 6.42 18.11 10.31
CA ALA A 63 6.55 17.37 11.56
C ALA A 63 8.01 16.91 11.78
N PRO A 64 8.47 16.75 13.03
CA PRO A 64 9.81 16.25 13.31
C PRO A 64 10.06 14.91 12.62
N ARG A 65 11.21 14.80 11.92
CA ARG A 65 11.65 13.57 11.27
C ARG A 65 11.87 12.48 12.32
N ILE A 66 11.56 11.25 11.96
CA ILE A 66 11.88 10.08 12.80
C ILE A 66 12.89 9.18 12.08
N ARG A 67 13.73 8.49 12.87
CA ARG A 67 14.68 7.53 12.32
C ARG A 67 13.91 6.37 11.66
N GLY A 68 14.20 6.10 10.39
CA GLY A 68 13.55 5.05 9.62
C GLY A 68 12.20 5.41 9.00
N GLU A 69 11.79 6.69 8.97
CA GLU A 69 10.50 7.10 8.39
C GLU A 69 10.29 6.62 6.96
N THR A 70 11.32 6.65 6.11
CA THR A 70 11.21 6.12 4.74
C THR A 70 10.90 4.63 4.73
N ALA A 71 11.60 3.83 5.52
CA ALA A 71 11.38 2.38 5.57
C ALA A 71 10.00 2.04 6.10
N ILE A 72 9.56 2.70 7.18
CA ILE A 72 8.20 2.54 7.72
C ILE A 72 7.17 2.88 6.64
N GLY A 73 7.34 4.02 5.96
CA GLY A 73 6.44 4.46 4.91
C GLY A 73 6.28 3.45 3.78
N TRP A 74 7.39 2.94 3.25
CA TRP A 74 7.37 1.93 2.20
C TRP A 74 6.76 0.61 2.67
N VAL A 75 7.12 0.12 3.86
CA VAL A 75 6.53 -1.11 4.41
C VAL A 75 5.02 -0.94 4.59
N SER A 76 4.58 0.19 5.14
CA SER A 76 3.15 0.48 5.30
C SER A 76 2.42 0.59 3.97
N HIS A 77 3.03 1.21 2.95
CA HIS A 77 2.46 1.31 1.61
C HIS A 77 2.16 -0.07 1.01
N TYR A 78 3.15 -0.98 1.03
CA TYR A 78 2.96 -2.35 0.54
C TYR A 78 2.02 -3.16 1.43
N ALA A 79 2.09 -3.00 2.75
CA ALA A 79 1.19 -3.69 3.68
C ALA A 79 -0.27 -3.29 3.47
N ILE A 80 -0.54 -2.01 3.20
CA ILE A 80 -1.90 -1.52 2.89
C ILE A 80 -2.39 -2.12 1.58
N GLY A 81 -1.56 -2.13 0.52
CA GLY A 81 -1.93 -2.75 -0.75
C GLY A 81 -2.26 -4.25 -0.63
N ILE A 82 -1.43 -4.99 0.13
CA ILE A 82 -1.68 -6.40 0.45
C ILE A 82 -2.95 -6.56 1.29
N GLY A 83 -3.16 -5.68 2.26
CA GLY A 83 -4.37 -5.65 3.09
C GLY A 83 -5.64 -5.44 2.27
N PHE A 84 -5.63 -4.55 1.28
CA PHE A 84 -6.76 -4.36 0.38
C PHE A 84 -7.02 -5.58 -0.51
N ALA A 85 -5.97 -6.21 -1.05
CA ALA A 85 -6.13 -7.45 -1.81
C ALA A 85 -6.70 -8.59 -0.94
N ALA A 86 -6.21 -8.72 0.29
CA ALA A 86 -6.75 -9.68 1.26
C ALA A 86 -8.21 -9.39 1.59
N LEU A 87 -8.58 -8.12 1.81
CA LEU A 87 -9.96 -7.72 2.08
C LEU A 87 -10.89 -8.07 0.92
N LEU A 88 -10.48 -7.77 -0.32
CA LEU A 88 -11.26 -8.09 -1.52
C LEU A 88 -11.53 -9.60 -1.62
N MET A 89 -10.49 -10.42 -1.48
CA MET A 89 -10.64 -11.87 -1.50
C MET A 89 -11.41 -12.41 -0.28
N GLY A 90 -11.32 -11.72 0.86
CA GLY A 90 -12.09 -12.08 2.06
C GLY A 90 -13.59 -11.86 1.89
N VAL A 91 -13.98 -10.84 1.12
CA VAL A 91 -15.40 -10.52 0.86
C VAL A 91 -15.96 -11.30 -0.33
N TRP A 92 -15.20 -11.47 -1.42
CA TRP A 92 -15.65 -12.16 -2.65
C TRP A 92 -15.20 -13.62 -2.76
N GLY A 93 -14.44 -14.11 -1.79
CA GLY A 93 -13.90 -15.46 -1.75
C GLY A 93 -12.60 -15.64 -2.54
N LEU A 94 -11.84 -16.67 -2.19
CA LEU A 94 -10.59 -17.04 -2.88
C LEU A 94 -10.83 -17.40 -4.35
N ASP A 95 -12.02 -17.91 -4.68
CA ASP A 95 -12.40 -18.26 -6.05
C ASP A 95 -12.38 -17.06 -7.00
N TRP A 96 -12.64 -15.84 -6.52
CA TRP A 96 -12.45 -14.65 -7.35
C TRP A 96 -10.99 -14.52 -7.81
N ALA A 97 -10.02 -14.77 -6.93
CA ALA A 97 -8.61 -14.70 -7.32
C ALA A 97 -8.19 -15.85 -8.26
N ARG A 98 -8.90 -17.00 -8.23
CA ARG A 98 -8.72 -18.11 -9.18
C ARG A 98 -9.36 -17.80 -10.54
N HIS A 99 -10.51 -17.16 -10.54
CA HIS A 99 -11.31 -16.81 -11.72
C HIS A 99 -11.70 -15.32 -11.69
N PRO A 100 -10.72 -14.41 -11.93
CA PRO A 100 -10.95 -12.99 -11.75
C PRO A 100 -11.98 -12.45 -12.73
N THR A 101 -12.94 -11.72 -12.17
CA THR A 101 -13.91 -10.91 -12.92
C THR A 101 -13.73 -9.44 -12.59
N LEU A 102 -14.18 -8.56 -13.49
CA LEU A 102 -13.94 -7.12 -13.37
C LEU A 102 -14.73 -6.47 -12.22
N LEU A 103 -15.97 -6.89 -11.98
CA LEU A 103 -16.86 -6.19 -11.05
C LEU A 103 -16.28 -6.09 -9.63
N PRO A 104 -15.78 -7.16 -8.99
CA PRO A 104 -15.19 -7.03 -7.65
C PRO A 104 -13.95 -6.14 -7.61
N ALA A 105 -13.16 -6.07 -8.69
CA ALA A 105 -11.97 -5.21 -8.75
C ALA A 105 -12.29 -3.70 -8.86
N LEU A 106 -13.53 -3.34 -9.19
CA LEU A 106 -13.97 -1.97 -9.43
C LEU A 106 -14.81 -1.38 -8.28
N LEU A 107 -15.13 -2.18 -7.27
CA LEU A 107 -15.89 -1.79 -6.07
C LEU A 107 -14.93 -1.45 -4.92
#